data_AF-A0A5K1CRY0-F1
#
_entry.id   AF-A0A5K1CRY0-F1
#
_cell.length_a   1.000
_cell.length_b   1.000
_cell.length_c   1.000
_cell.angle_alpha   90.00
_cell.angle_beta   90.00
_cell.angle_gamma   90.00
#
_symmetry.space_group_name_H-M   'P 1'
#
loop_
_entity.id
_entity.type
_entity.pdbx_description
1 polymer ?
#
loop_
_entity_poly.entity_id
_entity_poly.type
_entity_poly.pdbx_seq_one_letter_code
_entity_poly.pdbx_strand_id
1 'polypeptide(L)'
;VISSKVPINFASAGIAGLAVTYALNLNIQQASIIWNMCNAENKMISVERILQYSKITSEAPFVIEECRPPKDWPSDGSISLKNLE
;
A
#
# COMPACT_ATOMS: atom_id res chain seq x y z
N VAL A 1 -49.49 -28.05 38.28
CA VAL A 1 -49.26 -26.69 37.75
C VAL A 1 -48.37 -26.82 36.52
N ILE A 2 -48.83 -26.23 35.42
CA ILE A 2 -48.62 -26.68 34.04
C ILE A 2 -47.19 -26.35 33.60
N SER A 3 -46.38 -27.37 33.29
CA SER A 3 -45.13 -27.19 32.55
C SER A 3 -45.50 -26.90 31.10
N SER A 4 -45.75 -25.64 30.78
CA SER A 4 -45.90 -25.17 29.41
C SER A 4 -44.54 -25.29 28.73
N LYS A 5 -44.26 -26.47 28.18
CA LYS A 5 -43.20 -26.66 27.18
C LYS A 5 -43.52 -25.70 26.03
N VAL A 6 -42.80 -24.59 25.98
CA VAL A 6 -42.73 -23.71 24.81
C VAL A 6 -42.44 -24.61 23.61
N PRO A 7 -43.27 -24.60 22.55
CA PRO A 7 -42.98 -25.40 21.37
C PRO A 7 -41.80 -24.72 20.71
N ILE A 8 -40.60 -25.26 20.95
CA ILE A 8 -39.42 -24.72 20.30
C ILE A 8 -39.50 -25.20 18.85
N ASN A 9 -40.10 -24.37 18.00
CA ASN A 9 -39.91 -24.44 16.56
C ASN A 9 -38.47 -24.03 16.27
N PHE A 10 -37.52 -24.86 16.70
CA PHE A 10 -36.21 -24.86 16.10
C PHE A 10 -36.44 -25.31 14.67
N ALA A 11 -36.13 -24.44 13.71
CA ALA A 11 -35.92 -24.86 12.34
C ALA A 11 -35.21 -26.22 12.37
N SER A 12 -35.71 -27.19 11.60
CA SER A 12 -35.29 -28.60 11.70
C SER A 12 -33.78 -28.71 11.96
N ALA A 13 -33.33 -29.64 12.81
CA ALA A 13 -31.93 -29.71 13.22
C ALA A 13 -30.92 -29.63 12.05
N GLY A 14 -31.30 -30.12 10.86
CA GLY A 14 -30.55 -29.93 9.62
C GLY A 14 -30.40 -28.47 9.17
N ILE A 15 -31.46 -27.67 9.18
CA ILE A 15 -31.40 -26.22 8.85
C ILE A 15 -30.53 -25.46 9.87
N ALA A 16 -30.63 -25.79 11.16
CA ALA A 16 -29.79 -25.18 12.19
C ALA A 16 -28.30 -25.51 11.97
N GLY A 17 -27.97 -26.77 11.66
CA GLY A 17 -26.61 -27.18 11.33
C GLY A 17 -26.06 -26.51 10.06
N LEU A 18 -26.89 -26.36 9.03
CA LEU A 18 -26.54 -25.62 7.82
C LEU A 18 -26.25 -24.15 8.13
N ALA A 19 -27.12 -23.48 8.89
CA ALA A 19 -26.93 -22.08 9.25
C ALA A 19 -25.61 -21.83 9.99
N VAL A 20 -25.27 -22.69 10.97
CA VAL A 20 -23.99 -22.61 11.69
C VAL A 20 -22.81 -22.87 10.76
N THR A 21 -22.91 -23.86 9.87
CA THR A 21 -21.84 -24.18 8.91
C THR A 21 -21.56 -23.01 7.97
N TYR A 22 -22.61 -22.35 7.47
CA TYR A 22 -22.48 -21.14 6.66
C TYR A 22 -21.91 -19.98 7.46
N ALA A 23 -22.39 -19.73 8.68
CA ALA A 23 -21.88 -18.65 9.52
C ALA A 23 -20.37 -18.80 9.81
N LEU A 24 -19.92 -20.02 10.13
CA LEU A 24 -18.50 -20.30 10.34
C LEU A 24 -17.67 -20.10 9.07
N ASN A 25 -18.15 -20.60 7.92
CA ASN A 25 -17.47 -20.40 6.65
C ASN A 25 -17.35 -18.92 6.31
N LEU A 26 -18.44 -18.16 6.44
CA LEU A 26 -18.43 -16.72 6.17
C LEU A 26 -17.48 -15.97 7.09
N ASN A 27 -17.39 -16.35 8.38
CA ASN A 27 -16.45 -15.73 9.31
C ASN A 27 -14.98 -15.91 8.86
N ILE A 28 -14.62 -17.13 8.44
CA ILE A 28 -13.28 -17.44 7.92
C ILE A 28 -13.00 -16.61 6.67
N GLN A 29 -13.96 -16.54 5.75
CA GLN A 29 -13.81 -15.73 4.52
C GLN A 29 -13.69 -14.24 4.83
N GLN A 30 -14.46 -13.73 5.78
CA GLN A 30 -14.40 -12.34 6.21
C GLN A 30 -13.02 -11.97 6.75
N ALA A 31 -12.44 -12.81 7.60
CA ALA A 31 -11.08 -12.60 8.12
C ALA A 31 -10.04 -12.57 6.99
N SER A 32 -10.15 -13.50 6.03
CA SER A 32 -9.28 -13.54 4.84
C SER A 32 -9.41 -12.27 3.99
N ILE A 33 -10.63 -11.81 3.74
CA ILE A 33 -10.90 -10.60 2.96
C ILE A 33 -10.27 -9.38 3.64
N ILE A 34 -10.47 -9.21 4.95
CA ILE A 34 -9.87 -8.09 5.71
C ILE A 34 -8.36 -8.12 5.58
N TRP A 35 -7.73 -9.28 5.75
CA TRP A 35 -6.29 -9.42 5.64
C TRP A 35 -5.78 -9.05 4.24
N ASN A 36 -6.50 -9.48 3.20
CA ASN A 36 -6.18 -9.11 1.82
C ASN A 36 -6.34 -7.60 1.56
N MET A 37 -7.37 -6.96 2.11
CA MET A 37 -7.54 -5.50 1.98
C MET A 37 -6.39 -4.73 2.65
N CYS A 38 -6.05 -5.05 3.89
CA CYS A 38 -4.93 -4.41 4.58
C CYS A 38 -3.61 -4.59 3.81
N ASN A 39 -3.37 -5.77 3.24
CA ASN A 39 -2.20 -6.01 2.41
C ASN A 39 -2.20 -5.20 1.11
N ALA A 40 -3.37 -5.04 0.47
CA ALA A 40 -3.50 -4.20 -0.72
C ALA A 40 -3.21 -2.74 -0.39
N GLU A 41 -3.78 -2.21 0.69
CA GLU A 41 -3.54 -0.84 1.16
C GLU A 41 -2.05 -0.61 1.47
N ASN A 42 -1.41 -1.53 2.19
CA ASN A 42 0.02 -1.45 2.48
C ASN A 42 0.88 -1.43 1.21
N LYS A 43 0.49 -2.19 0.17
CA LYS A 43 1.19 -2.19 -1.12
C LYS A 43 0.97 -0.88 -1.89
N MET A 44 -0.21 -0.28 -1.79
CA MET A 44 -0.53 1.00 -2.45
C MET A 44 0.33 2.17 -1.96
N ILE A 45 0.81 2.14 -0.72
CA ILE A 45 1.76 3.16 -0.20
C ILE A 45 3.03 3.22 -1.06
N SER A 46 3.50 2.08 -1.60
CA SER A 46 4.65 2.08 -2.50
C SER A 46 4.36 2.78 -3.82
N VAL A 47 3.15 2.63 -4.35
CA VAL A 47 2.70 3.29 -5.58
C VAL A 47 2.62 4.80 -5.36
N GLU A 48 2.09 5.24 -4.23
CA GLU A 48 2.03 6.65 -3.84
C GLU A 48 3.43 7.28 -3.79
N ARG A 49 4.42 6.61 -3.17
CA ARG A 49 5.81 7.09 -3.14
C ARG A 49 6.43 7.24 -4.52
N ILE A 50 6.22 6.25 -5.40
CA ILE A 50 6.72 6.33 -6.80
C ILE A 50 6.11 7.54 -7.50
N LEU A 51 4.80 7.74 -7.34
CA LEU A 51 4.10 8.89 -7.92
C LEU A 51 4.63 10.21 -7.35
N GLN A 52 4.94 10.28 -6.06
CA GLN A 52 5.55 11.45 -5.44
C GLN A 52 6.92 11.75 -6.07
N TYR A 53 7.81 10.76 -6.18
CA TYR A 53 9.13 10.97 -6.78
C TYR A 53 9.06 11.37 -8.26
N SER A 54 8.08 10.84 -9.00
CA SER A 54 7.88 11.23 -10.41
C SER A 54 7.48 12.69 -10.62
N LYS A 55 6.98 13.36 -9.57
CA LYS A 55 6.52 14.75 -9.61
C LYS A 55 7.54 15.74 -9.05
N ILE A 56 8.65 15.26 -8.49
CA ILE A 56 9.72 16.14 -8.01
C ILE A 56 10.37 16.83 -9.21
N THR A 57 10.70 18.11 -9.06
CA THR A 57 11.43 18.87 -10.08
C THR A 57 12.76 18.18 -10.37
N SER A 58 13.01 17.88 -11.64
CA SER A 58 14.28 17.29 -12.07
C SER A 58 15.45 18.21 -11.70
N GLU A 59 16.53 17.61 -11.26
CA GLU A 59 17.82 18.28 -11.15
C GLU A 59 18.30 18.79 -12.51
N ALA A 60 19.36 19.61 -12.49
CA ALA A 60 19.99 20.10 -13.71
C ALA A 60 20.38 18.92 -14.63
N PRO A 61 20.31 19.10 -15.96
CA PRO A 61 20.70 18.07 -16.91
C PRO A 61 22.11 17.57 -16.62
N PHE A 62 22.30 16.26 -16.74
CA PHE A 62 23.62 15.63 -16.53
C PHE A 62 24.70 16.25 -17.41
N VAL A 63 24.33 16.69 -18.61
CA VAL A 63 25.21 17.43 -19.51
C VAL A 63 24.45 18.59 -20.13
N ILE A 64 25.08 19.75 -20.12
CA ILE A 64 24.69 20.91 -20.91
C ILE A 64 25.69 21.01 -22.07
N GLU A 65 25.29 20.58 -23.27
CA GLU A 65 26.18 20.55 -24.45
C GLU A 65 26.81 21.91 -24.74
N GLU A 66 26.04 22.99 -24.56
CA GLU A 66 26.48 24.38 -24.74
C GLU A 66 27.49 24.87 -23.69
N CYS A 67 27.66 24.15 -22.58
CA CYS A 67 28.54 24.55 -21.46
C CYS A 67 29.59 23.48 -21.15
N ARG A 68 29.93 22.63 -22.13
CA ARG A 68 31.01 21.66 -21.96
C ARG A 68 32.37 22.37 -21.93
N PRO A 69 33.18 22.12 -20.90
CA PRO A 69 34.55 22.60 -20.91
C PRO A 69 35.35 21.90 -22.03
N PRO A 70 36.40 22.55 -22.55
CA PRO A 70 37.22 21.97 -23.60
C PRO A 70 38.03 20.77 -23.07
N LYS A 71 38.57 19.95 -23.98
CA LYS A 71 39.21 18.66 -23.63
C LYS A 71 40.43 18.80 -22.71
N ASP A 72 41.06 19.96 -22.72
CA ASP A 72 42.21 20.36 -21.94
C ASP A 72 41.84 21.01 -20.59
N TRP A 73 40.55 21.01 -20.23
CA TRP A 73 40.10 21.48 -18.92
C TRP A 73 40.20 20.40 -17.83
N PRO A 74 40.56 20.76 -16.59
CA PRO A 74 41.12 22.05 -16.20
C PRO A 74 42.59 22.15 -16.59
N SER A 75 42.97 23.24 -17.25
CA SER A 75 44.34 23.45 -17.73
C SER A 75 45.30 23.87 -16.62
N ASP A 76 44.76 24.57 -15.61
CA ASP A 76 45.42 24.87 -14.35
C ASP A 76 44.46 24.55 -13.19
N GLY A 77 44.94 23.83 -12.18
CA GLY A 77 44.13 23.21 -11.15
C GLY A 77 43.83 24.12 -9.96
N SER A 78 43.46 25.37 -10.19
CA SER A 78 43.22 26.36 -9.12
C SER A 78 41.72 26.62 -8.88
N ILE A 79 41.32 26.70 -7.61
CA ILE A 79 39.94 27.00 -7.19
C ILE A 79 39.94 28.30 -6.40
N SER A 80 39.09 29.24 -6.79
CA SER A 80 38.86 30.50 -6.08
C SER A 80 37.41 30.60 -5.64
N LEU A 81 37.23 30.69 -4.32
CA LEU A 81 35.93 30.86 -3.67
C LEU A 81 35.67 32.36 -3.52
N LYS A 82 34.52 32.84 -3.99
CA LYS A 82 34.13 34.26 -3.87
C LYS A 82 32.70 34.34 -3.35
N ASN A 83 32.51 35.07 -2.24
CA ASN A 83 31.21 35.34 -1.62
C ASN A 83 30.33 34.08 -1.46
N LEU A 84 30.87 33.05 -0.81
CA LEU A 84 30.03 31.96 -0.32
C LEU A 84 29.43 32.39 1.03
N GLU A 85 28.11 32.48 1.08
CA GLU A 85 27.33 32.44 2.32
C GLU A 85 26.68 31.06 2.47
#